data_AF-A0A2G4IAV7-F1
#
_entry.id   AF-A0A2G4IAV7-F1
#
_cell.length_a   1.000
_cell.length_b   1.000
_cell.length_c   1.000
_cell.angle_alpha   90.00
_cell.angle_beta   90.00
_cell.angle_gamma   90.00
#
_symmetry.space_group_name_H-M   'P 1'
#
loop_
_entity.id
_entity.type
_entity.pdbx_description
1 polymer ?
#
loop_
_entity_poly.entity_id
_entity_poly.type
_entity_poly.pdbx_seq_one_letter_code
_entity_poly.pdbx_strand_id
1 'polypeptide(L)'
;MKTSVLPARSTVFLFALCTALALPALAQKQKSTDLSGFPLLWSAKKTPLTGPFIPGLNAALLLSDEQKEKLIAAREETLSNAKLQKLGAGVKLNPNASDAEREAARKANEEARDQFKTRVENILTAEQRKLVERLNTVFEESLTAAQEAYRGQLEQVVKTDKARAEELRQEVREKSHKDFKARLEGMLSKEQWAALAKAAEAEEAAAKNSVKVKKP
;
A
#
# COMPACT_ATOMS: atom_id res chain seq x y z
N MET A 1 -21.59 42.70 58.46
CA MET A 1 -23.01 42.54 58.07
C MET A 1 -23.23 43.20 56.72
N LYS A 2 -23.92 42.49 55.80
CA LYS A 2 -24.61 42.98 54.58
C LYS A 2 -23.73 43.45 53.39
N THR A 3 -23.51 42.60 52.37
CA THR A 3 -24.26 42.46 51.08
C THR A 3 -24.04 43.67 50.16
N SER A 4 -23.15 43.60 49.16
CA SER A 4 -23.31 43.07 47.78
C SER A 4 -23.80 44.12 46.77
N VAL A 5 -23.39 43.91 45.49
CA VAL A 5 -24.00 44.37 44.21
C VAL A 5 -23.12 45.32 43.36
N LEU A 6 -22.50 44.72 42.33
CA LEU A 6 -22.06 45.28 41.03
C LEU A 6 -23.25 45.93 40.29
N PRO A 7 -23.11 46.91 39.35
CA PRO A 7 -22.58 46.57 38.02
C PRO A 7 -22.03 47.70 37.10
N ALA A 8 -21.49 47.23 35.96
CA ALA A 8 -21.74 47.73 34.60
C ALA A 8 -20.92 48.88 33.98
N ARG A 9 -20.29 48.50 32.84
CA ARG A 9 -20.20 49.21 31.53
C ARG A 9 -19.28 50.44 31.50
N SER A 10 -18.48 50.74 30.47
CA SER A 10 -18.24 50.17 29.14
C SER A 10 -17.11 51.00 28.50
N THR A 11 -16.14 50.32 27.84
CA THR A 11 -15.42 50.69 26.59
C THR A 11 -14.69 52.06 26.52
N VAL A 12 -13.41 52.22 26.12
CA VAL A 12 -12.79 51.87 24.82
C VAL A 12 -11.25 51.94 24.92
N PHE A 13 -10.61 50.89 24.40
CA PHE A 13 -9.31 50.72 23.72
C PHE A 13 -8.22 51.81 23.77
N LEU A 14 -6.99 51.39 24.09
CA LEU A 14 -5.78 51.88 23.43
C LEU A 14 -4.70 50.78 23.31
N PHE A 15 -4.43 50.42 22.05
CA PHE A 15 -3.27 49.75 21.44
C PHE A 15 -2.21 49.08 22.33
N ALA A 16 -2.19 47.75 22.33
CA ALA A 16 -1.01 46.94 22.65
C ALA A 16 -0.43 46.35 21.36
N LEU A 17 0.78 46.80 21.01
CA LEU A 17 1.59 46.35 19.89
C LEU A 17 2.12 44.94 20.18
N CYS A 18 1.42 43.90 19.70
CA CYS A 18 1.91 42.53 19.74
C CYS A 18 2.89 42.29 18.58
N THR A 19 4.18 42.37 18.85
CA THR A 19 5.22 41.73 18.04
C THR A 19 5.13 40.22 18.21
N ALA A 20 4.14 39.61 17.55
CA ALA A 20 4.13 38.19 17.32
C ALA A 20 5.24 37.88 16.31
N LEU A 21 6.36 37.34 16.81
CA LEU A 21 7.29 36.57 16.01
C LEU A 21 6.49 35.43 15.37
N ALA A 22 6.08 35.66 14.13
CA ALA A 22 5.55 34.63 13.27
C ALA A 22 6.69 33.64 13.01
N LEU A 23 6.78 32.62 13.86
CA LEU A 23 7.39 31.35 13.46
C LEU A 23 6.68 30.95 12.17
N PRO A 24 7.38 30.82 11.03
CA PRO A 24 6.76 30.20 9.88
C PRO A 24 6.39 28.81 10.37
N ALA A 25 5.08 28.57 10.50
CA ALA A 25 4.55 27.25 10.57
C ALA A 25 5.07 26.53 9.33
N LEU A 26 6.16 25.77 9.50
CA LEU A 26 6.38 24.54 8.78
C LEU A 26 5.18 23.65 9.10
N ALA A 27 4.03 23.99 8.52
CA ALA A 27 3.07 23.01 8.10
C ALA A 27 3.78 22.20 6.99
N GLN A 28 4.76 21.39 7.39
CA GLN A 28 5.06 20.17 6.67
C GLN A 28 3.72 19.44 6.66
N LYS A 29 3.00 19.60 5.54
CA LYS A 29 1.91 18.74 5.14
C LYS A 29 2.39 17.34 5.46
N GLN A 30 1.88 16.76 6.55
CA GLN A 30 2.36 15.50 7.10
C GLN A 30 2.29 14.51 5.93
N LYS A 31 3.45 14.26 5.30
CA LYS A 31 3.52 13.36 4.15
C LYS A 31 2.98 12.07 4.73
N SER A 32 1.85 11.60 4.21
CA SER A 32 1.23 10.39 4.74
C SER A 32 2.29 9.30 4.69
N THR A 33 2.78 8.85 5.85
CA THR A 33 3.64 7.69 5.99
C THR A 33 2.85 6.39 5.78
N ASP A 34 1.70 6.51 5.13
CA ASP A 34 0.82 5.42 4.80
C ASP A 34 1.45 4.60 3.68
N LEU A 35 1.73 3.34 4.00
CA LEU A 35 2.21 2.35 3.06
C LEU A 35 1.08 1.39 2.65
N SER A 36 -0.19 1.76 2.87
CA SER A 36 -1.32 1.02 2.33
C SER A 36 -1.20 0.91 0.81
N GLY A 37 -1.40 -0.30 0.28
CA GLY A 37 -1.24 -0.53 -1.16
C GLY A 37 0.21 -0.44 -1.68
N PHE A 38 1.19 -0.11 -0.84
CA PHE A 38 2.57 0.12 -1.28
C PHE A 38 3.22 -1.18 -1.76
N PRO A 39 3.80 -1.19 -2.98
CA PRO A 39 4.44 -2.37 -3.50
C PRO A 39 5.78 -2.57 -2.81
N LEU A 40 5.80 -3.36 -1.74
CA LEU A 40 7.08 -3.87 -1.21
C LEU A 40 7.58 -5.00 -2.12
N LEU A 41 8.63 -5.70 -1.67
CA LEU A 41 9.21 -6.89 -2.31
C LEU A 41 8.25 -8.11 -2.26
N TRP A 42 6.94 -7.87 -2.33
CA TRP A 42 5.92 -8.88 -2.52
C TRP A 42 6.10 -9.50 -3.89
N SER A 43 6.35 -10.81 -3.91
CA SER A 43 6.52 -11.56 -5.13
C SER A 43 5.42 -12.61 -5.23
N ALA A 44 4.37 -12.32 -6.00
CA ALA A 44 3.71 -13.39 -6.72
C ALA A 44 4.65 -13.73 -7.89
N LYS A 45 5.04 -14.99 -8.05
CA LYS A 45 6.05 -15.55 -9.00
C LYS A 45 6.10 -15.00 -10.44
N LYS A 46 5.19 -14.15 -10.89
CA LYS A 46 5.10 -13.60 -12.26
C LYS A 46 4.78 -12.11 -12.34
N THR A 47 4.79 -11.37 -11.22
CA THR A 47 4.52 -9.93 -11.24
C THR A 47 5.34 -9.25 -10.15
N PRO A 48 6.51 -8.67 -10.47
CA PRO A 48 7.28 -7.95 -9.47
C PRO A 48 6.51 -6.70 -9.02
N LEU A 49 6.58 -6.40 -7.72
CA LEU A 49 6.11 -5.13 -7.14
C LEU A 49 4.59 -4.94 -7.23
N THR A 50 3.83 -6.00 -6.91
CA THR A 50 2.39 -5.86 -6.69
C THR A 50 2.12 -5.22 -5.32
N GLY A 51 1.02 -4.48 -5.22
CA GLY A 51 0.50 -4.06 -3.91
C GLY A 51 0.27 -5.29 -2.99
N PRO A 52 0.12 -5.07 -1.67
CA PRO A 52 -0.12 -6.14 -0.73
C PRO A 52 -1.37 -6.93 -1.13
N PHE A 53 -1.23 -8.25 -1.21
CA PHE A 53 -2.31 -9.19 -1.54
C PHE A 53 -3.26 -9.44 -0.36
N ILE A 54 -2.89 -9.00 0.84
CA ILE A 54 -3.74 -8.93 2.04
C ILE A 54 -3.69 -7.51 2.62
N PRO A 55 -4.84 -6.92 2.99
CA PRO A 55 -4.87 -5.62 3.65
C PRO A 55 -3.99 -5.57 4.90
N GLY A 56 -3.24 -4.48 5.08
CA GLY A 56 -2.40 -4.26 6.25
C GLY A 56 -1.11 -5.10 6.32
N LEU A 57 -0.80 -5.94 5.32
CA LEU A 57 0.38 -6.81 5.33
C LEU A 57 1.71 -6.05 5.53
N ASN A 58 1.82 -4.85 4.96
CA ASN A 58 3.01 -4.00 5.13
C ASN A 58 3.28 -3.62 6.59
N ALA A 59 2.25 -3.53 7.43
CA ALA A 59 2.38 -3.17 8.84
C ALA A 59 3.04 -4.27 9.68
N ALA A 60 2.98 -5.53 9.23
CA ALA A 60 3.66 -6.65 9.91
C ALA A 60 5.18 -6.51 9.95
N LEU A 61 5.77 -5.64 9.11
CA LEU A 61 7.21 -5.37 9.11
C LEU A 61 7.65 -4.40 10.20
N LEU A 62 6.71 -3.77 10.92
CA LEU A 62 6.98 -2.80 11.99
C LEU A 62 8.03 -1.75 11.57
N LEU A 63 7.84 -1.17 10.38
CA LEU A 63 8.76 -0.19 9.81
C LEU A 63 8.80 1.06 10.67
N SER A 64 10.01 1.60 10.91
CA SER A 64 10.14 2.92 11.52
C SER A 64 9.62 4.01 10.58
N ASP A 65 9.28 5.18 11.12
CA ASP A 65 8.81 6.29 10.27
C ASP A 65 9.89 6.76 9.28
N GLU A 66 11.15 6.75 9.69
CA GLU A 66 12.29 7.02 8.79
C GLU A 66 12.37 6.01 7.63
N GLN A 67 12.14 4.71 7.91
CA GLN A 67 12.09 3.70 6.85
C GLN A 67 10.92 3.94 5.90
N LYS A 68 9.73 4.28 6.41
CA LYS A 68 8.56 4.59 5.58
C LYS A 68 8.82 5.78 4.66
N GLU A 69 9.42 6.85 5.17
CA GLU A 69 9.79 8.03 4.37
C GLU A 69 10.79 7.67 3.26
N LYS A 70 11.84 6.89 3.59
CA LYS A 70 12.82 6.42 2.60
C LYS A 70 12.19 5.54 1.52
N LEU A 71 11.23 4.68 1.88
CA LEU A 71 10.51 3.84 0.92
C LEU A 71 9.65 4.68 -0.03
N ILE A 72 8.91 5.67 0.51
CA ILE A 72 8.13 6.60 -0.31
C ILE A 72 9.03 7.37 -1.27
N ALA A 73 10.15 7.92 -0.79
CA ALA A 73 11.12 8.60 -1.64
C ALA A 73 11.70 7.68 -2.73
N ALA A 74 12.04 6.43 -2.37
CA ALA A 74 12.52 5.45 -3.34
C ALA A 74 11.49 5.22 -4.46
N ARG A 75 10.18 5.15 -4.14
CA ARG A 75 9.11 5.01 -5.14
C ARG A 75 8.96 6.26 -6.00
N GLU A 76 9.02 7.44 -5.39
CA GLU A 76 8.93 8.74 -6.09
C GLU A 76 10.07 8.90 -7.11
N GLU A 77 11.29 8.53 -6.74
CA GLU A 77 12.47 8.67 -7.59
C GLU A 77 12.56 7.62 -8.71
N THR A 78 11.92 6.46 -8.56
CA THR A 78 12.01 5.35 -9.51
C THR A 78 10.71 5.14 -10.27
N LEU A 79 9.72 4.51 -9.65
CA LEU A 79 8.48 4.06 -10.30
C LEU A 79 7.53 5.21 -10.63
N SER A 80 7.58 6.31 -9.86
CA SER A 80 6.67 7.45 -10.03
C SER A 80 7.35 8.68 -10.62
N ASN A 81 8.57 8.55 -11.14
CA ASN A 81 9.29 9.70 -11.67
C ASN A 81 8.66 10.21 -12.97
N ALA A 82 8.81 11.52 -13.21
CA ALA A 82 8.17 12.18 -14.34
C ALA A 82 8.63 11.63 -15.71
N LYS A 83 9.87 11.15 -15.81
CA LYS A 83 10.41 10.57 -17.05
C LYS A 83 9.66 9.29 -17.40
N LEU A 84 9.53 8.38 -16.44
CA LEU A 84 8.86 7.09 -16.64
C LEU A 84 7.37 7.27 -16.89
N GLN A 85 6.71 8.21 -16.18
CA GLN A 85 5.31 8.54 -16.42
C GLN A 85 5.06 9.08 -17.83
N LYS A 86 5.88 10.03 -18.30
CA LYS A 86 5.78 10.58 -19.65
C LYS A 86 5.97 9.50 -20.71
N LEU A 87 6.94 8.62 -20.49
CA LEU A 87 7.30 7.57 -21.43
C LEU A 87 6.20 6.49 -21.50
N GLY A 88 5.64 6.08 -20.36
CA GLY A 88 4.48 5.18 -20.31
C GLY A 88 3.22 5.79 -20.92
N ALA A 89 2.94 7.08 -20.65
CA ALA A 89 1.81 7.79 -21.25
C ALA A 89 1.97 7.91 -22.77
N GLY A 90 3.18 8.22 -23.25
CA GLY A 90 3.49 8.35 -24.67
C GLY A 90 3.19 7.08 -25.46
N VAL A 91 3.55 5.91 -24.93
CA VAL A 91 3.24 4.62 -25.57
C VAL A 91 1.76 4.23 -25.41
N LYS A 92 1.17 4.45 -24.23
CA LYS A 92 -0.22 4.04 -23.96
C LYS A 92 -1.24 4.85 -24.76
N LEU A 93 -1.01 6.15 -24.94
CA LEU A 93 -1.93 7.07 -25.60
C LEU A 93 -1.68 7.17 -27.10
N ASN A 94 -0.56 6.65 -27.61
CA ASN A 94 -0.25 6.66 -29.03
C ASN A 94 -0.54 5.29 -29.67
N PRO A 95 -1.65 5.14 -30.42
CA PRO A 95 -1.96 3.89 -31.11
C PRO A 95 -0.92 3.54 -32.19
N ASN A 96 -0.17 4.53 -32.68
CA ASN A 96 0.85 4.39 -33.71
C ASN A 96 2.28 4.35 -33.14
N ALA A 97 2.45 4.15 -31.83
CA ALA A 97 3.79 3.96 -31.26
C ALA A 97 4.53 2.85 -32.02
N SER A 98 5.79 3.09 -32.34
CA SER A 98 6.66 2.09 -32.95
C SER A 98 7.00 0.99 -31.96
N ASP A 99 7.40 -0.18 -32.48
CA ASP A 99 7.87 -1.28 -31.62
C ASP A 99 9.13 -0.89 -30.83
N ALA A 100 9.98 -0.04 -31.41
CA ALA A 100 11.15 0.51 -30.72
C ALA A 100 10.76 1.38 -29.51
N GLU A 101 9.72 2.22 -29.63
CA GLU A 101 9.21 3.03 -28.51
C GLU A 101 8.56 2.18 -27.43
N ARG A 102 7.78 1.16 -27.83
CA ARG A 102 7.21 0.19 -26.89
C ARG A 102 8.29 -0.56 -26.12
N GLU A 103 9.33 -1.00 -26.82
CA GLU A 103 10.44 -1.73 -26.24
C GLU A 103 11.27 -0.85 -25.30
N ALA A 104 11.57 0.39 -25.70
CA ALA A 104 12.23 1.36 -24.84
C ALA A 104 11.43 1.63 -23.56
N ALA A 105 10.09 1.68 -23.66
CA ALA A 105 9.22 1.81 -22.50
C ALA A 105 9.22 0.62 -21.58
N ARG A 106 9.23 -0.58 -22.13
CA ARG A 106 9.35 -1.80 -21.35
C ARG A 106 10.66 -1.82 -20.57
N LYS A 107 11.80 -1.59 -21.25
CA LYS A 107 13.13 -1.58 -20.63
C LYS A 107 13.25 -0.52 -19.54
N ALA A 108 12.78 0.71 -19.79
CA ALA A 108 12.82 1.76 -18.79
C ALA A 108 11.99 1.42 -17.53
N ASN A 109 10.87 0.70 -17.70
CA ASN A 109 10.09 0.20 -16.57
C ASN A 109 10.81 -0.91 -15.82
N GLU A 110 11.44 -1.86 -16.52
CA GLU A 110 12.23 -2.93 -15.91
C GLU A 110 13.40 -2.36 -15.09
N GLU A 111 14.18 -1.44 -15.66
CA GLU A 111 15.27 -0.76 -14.96
C GLU A 111 14.79 0.00 -13.72
N ALA A 112 13.67 0.73 -13.82
CA ALA A 112 13.10 1.44 -12.67
C ALA A 112 12.65 0.49 -11.56
N ARG A 113 12.12 -0.69 -11.92
CA ARG A 113 11.74 -1.73 -10.96
C ARG A 113 12.95 -2.35 -10.26
N ASP A 114 14.02 -2.62 -11.00
CA ASP A 114 15.25 -3.15 -10.43
C ASP A 114 15.90 -2.13 -9.49
N GLN A 115 15.97 -0.86 -9.89
CA GLN A 115 16.46 0.23 -9.03
C GLN A 115 15.62 0.37 -7.75
N PHE A 116 14.30 0.29 -7.88
CA PHE A 116 13.39 0.34 -6.74
C PHE A 116 13.63 -0.83 -5.79
N LYS A 117 13.73 -2.05 -6.33
CA LYS A 117 14.02 -3.27 -5.56
C LYS A 117 15.30 -3.13 -4.74
N THR A 118 16.41 -2.74 -5.39
CA THR A 118 17.70 -2.55 -4.70
C THR A 118 17.60 -1.50 -3.59
N ARG A 119 16.88 -0.39 -3.82
CA ARG A 119 16.67 0.63 -2.78
C ARG A 119 15.87 0.10 -1.60
N VAL A 120 14.78 -0.64 -1.85
CA VAL A 120 13.98 -1.25 -0.78
C VAL A 120 14.83 -2.23 0.04
N GLU A 121 15.62 -3.08 -0.62
CA GLU A 121 16.53 -4.02 0.06
C GLU A 121 17.51 -3.31 0.99
N ASN A 122 18.02 -2.15 0.59
CA ASN A 122 18.94 -1.34 1.40
C ASN A 122 18.26 -0.57 2.55
N ILE A 123 16.95 -0.29 2.46
CA ILE A 123 16.19 0.40 3.51
C ILE A 123 15.75 -0.57 4.61
N LEU A 124 15.41 -1.81 4.23
CA LEU A 124 14.98 -2.83 5.18
C LEU A 124 16.16 -3.38 5.99
N THR A 125 15.90 -3.77 7.24
CA THR A 125 16.88 -4.54 8.02
C THR A 125 16.98 -5.98 7.51
N ALA A 126 18.04 -6.69 7.88
CA ALA A 126 18.20 -8.11 7.54
C ALA A 126 17.03 -8.97 8.04
N GLU A 127 16.52 -8.68 9.24
CA GLU A 127 15.38 -9.40 9.82
C GLU A 127 14.08 -9.11 9.06
N GLN A 128 13.85 -7.85 8.67
CA GLN A 128 12.68 -7.47 7.87
C GLN A 128 12.72 -8.11 6.48
N ARG A 129 13.89 -8.16 5.81
CA ARG A 129 14.04 -8.87 4.54
C ARG A 129 13.73 -10.37 4.70
N LYS A 130 14.25 -11.00 5.75
CA LYS A 130 13.97 -12.42 6.05
C LYS A 130 12.49 -12.66 6.38
N LEU A 131 11.80 -11.68 6.96
CA LEU A 131 10.35 -11.76 7.18
C LEU A 131 9.59 -11.65 5.84
N VAL A 132 9.96 -10.73 4.96
CA VAL A 132 9.39 -10.63 3.61
C VAL A 132 9.53 -11.94 2.84
N GLU A 133 10.72 -12.54 2.83
CA GLU A 133 10.97 -13.84 2.17
C GLU A 133 10.05 -14.93 2.72
N ARG A 134 9.93 -15.03 4.06
CA ARG A 134 9.03 -15.99 4.70
C ARG A 134 7.57 -15.75 4.33
N LEU A 135 7.12 -14.49 4.34
CA LEU A 135 5.76 -14.12 3.95
C LEU A 135 5.46 -14.51 2.49
N ASN A 136 6.39 -14.26 1.57
CA ASN A 136 6.24 -14.67 0.17
C ASN A 136 6.17 -16.21 0.04
N THR A 137 7.04 -16.95 0.73
CA THR A 137 7.02 -18.42 0.71
C THR A 137 5.69 -18.96 1.23
N VAL A 138 5.22 -18.47 2.39
CA VAL A 138 3.97 -18.94 3.00
C VAL A 138 2.77 -18.61 2.09
N PHE A 139 2.79 -17.46 1.40
CA PHE A 139 1.75 -17.12 0.43
C PHE A 139 1.74 -18.06 -0.78
N GLU A 140 2.90 -18.33 -1.38
CA GLU A 140 3.03 -19.24 -2.52
C GLU A 140 2.61 -20.67 -2.17
N GLU A 141 2.93 -21.14 -0.97
CA GLU A 141 2.47 -22.44 -0.48
C GLU A 141 0.93 -22.46 -0.29
N SER A 142 0.35 -21.41 0.28
CA SER A 142 -1.11 -21.29 0.44
C SER A 142 -1.83 -21.23 -0.90
N LEU A 143 -1.26 -20.52 -1.88
CA LEU A 143 -1.79 -20.47 -3.25
C LEU A 143 -1.71 -21.83 -3.94
N THR A 144 -0.56 -22.50 -3.83
CA THR A 144 -0.35 -23.83 -4.43
C THR A 144 -1.32 -24.84 -3.84
N ALA A 145 -1.46 -24.89 -2.51
CA ALA A 145 -2.39 -25.79 -1.84
C ALA A 145 -3.85 -25.53 -2.24
N ALA A 146 -4.25 -24.27 -2.38
CA ALA A 146 -5.58 -23.93 -2.86
C ALA A 146 -5.79 -24.35 -4.33
N GLN A 147 -4.81 -24.13 -5.21
CA GLN A 147 -4.89 -24.55 -6.60
C GLN A 147 -5.00 -26.07 -6.74
N GLU A 148 -4.23 -26.82 -5.95
CA GLU A 148 -4.28 -28.29 -5.93
C GLU A 148 -5.64 -28.80 -5.46
N ALA A 149 -6.21 -28.20 -4.41
CA ALA A 149 -7.51 -28.60 -3.87
C ALA A 149 -8.66 -28.45 -4.89
N TYR A 150 -8.56 -27.47 -5.81
CA TYR A 150 -9.60 -27.18 -6.80
C TYR A 150 -9.26 -27.65 -8.22
N ARG A 151 -8.07 -28.23 -8.43
CA ARG A 151 -7.55 -28.58 -9.76
C ARG A 151 -8.53 -29.42 -10.58
N GLY A 152 -9.05 -30.50 -9.99
CA GLY A 152 -9.98 -31.40 -10.68
C GLY A 152 -11.29 -30.71 -11.10
N GLN A 153 -11.82 -29.81 -10.26
CA GLN A 153 -13.04 -29.07 -10.59
C GLN A 153 -12.80 -28.05 -11.71
N LEU A 154 -11.68 -27.33 -11.65
CA LEU A 154 -11.30 -26.37 -12.70
C LEU A 154 -11.08 -27.06 -14.05
N GLU A 155 -10.41 -28.20 -14.08
CA GLU A 155 -10.17 -28.97 -15.31
C GLU A 155 -11.49 -29.42 -15.98
N GLN A 156 -12.53 -29.73 -15.18
CA GLN A 156 -13.84 -30.14 -15.69
C GLN A 156 -14.63 -28.99 -16.33
N VAL A 157 -14.52 -27.76 -15.81
CA VAL A 157 -15.38 -26.64 -16.23
C VAL A 157 -14.69 -25.64 -17.15
N VAL A 158 -13.35 -25.58 -17.20
CA VAL A 158 -12.62 -24.49 -17.90
C VAL A 158 -12.91 -24.39 -19.41
N LYS A 159 -13.28 -25.50 -20.04
CA LYS A 159 -13.61 -25.56 -21.48
C LYS A 159 -15.12 -25.51 -21.78
N THR A 160 -15.95 -25.77 -20.78
CA THR A 160 -17.39 -26.05 -20.95
C THR A 160 -18.27 -24.99 -20.31
N ASP A 161 -17.82 -24.39 -19.20
CA ASP A 161 -18.54 -23.35 -18.47
C ASP A 161 -17.58 -22.26 -17.97
N LYS A 162 -17.55 -21.15 -18.71
CA LYS A 162 -16.68 -20.01 -18.39
C LYS A 162 -17.10 -19.28 -17.13
N ALA A 163 -18.40 -19.23 -16.82
CA ALA A 163 -18.91 -18.55 -15.63
C ALA A 163 -18.50 -19.33 -14.39
N ARG A 164 -18.75 -20.65 -14.38
CA ARG A 164 -18.32 -21.51 -13.28
C ARG A 164 -16.81 -21.57 -13.13
N ALA A 165 -16.06 -21.55 -14.24
CA ALA A 165 -14.60 -21.49 -14.19
C ALA A 165 -14.11 -20.21 -13.51
N GLU A 166 -14.76 -19.06 -13.71
CA GLU A 166 -14.37 -17.82 -13.03
C GLU A 166 -14.76 -17.82 -11.54
N GLU A 167 -15.93 -18.35 -11.19
CA GLU A 167 -16.32 -18.57 -9.79
C GLU A 167 -15.31 -19.46 -9.07
N LEU A 168 -14.92 -20.59 -9.66
CA LEU A 168 -13.90 -21.47 -9.06
C LEU A 168 -12.55 -20.77 -8.89
N ARG A 169 -12.15 -19.89 -9.82
CA ARG A 169 -10.94 -19.09 -9.64
C ARG A 169 -11.08 -18.10 -8.48
N GLN A 170 -12.27 -17.54 -8.26
CA GLN A 170 -12.54 -16.72 -7.08
C GLN A 170 -12.45 -17.55 -5.80
N GLU A 171 -13.09 -18.72 -5.77
CA GLU A 171 -13.02 -19.66 -4.63
C GLU A 171 -11.57 -20.06 -4.30
N VAL A 172 -10.73 -20.32 -5.31
CA VAL A 172 -9.29 -20.60 -5.12
C VAL A 172 -8.57 -19.41 -4.48
N ARG A 173 -8.83 -18.18 -4.94
CA ARG A 173 -8.23 -16.96 -4.36
C ARG A 173 -8.67 -16.76 -2.91
N GLU A 174 -9.95 -16.95 -2.62
CA GLU A 174 -10.48 -16.82 -1.27
C GLU A 174 -9.89 -17.87 -0.33
N LYS A 175 -9.80 -19.13 -0.79
CA LYS A 175 -9.15 -20.20 -0.02
C LYS A 175 -7.69 -19.90 0.23
N SER A 176 -6.93 -19.49 -0.78
CA SER A 176 -5.50 -19.18 -0.59
C SER A 176 -5.29 -18.03 0.40
N HIS A 177 -6.13 -16.99 0.34
CA HIS A 177 -6.07 -15.87 1.28
C HIS A 177 -6.42 -16.31 2.70
N LYS A 178 -7.46 -17.14 2.88
CA LYS A 178 -7.85 -17.68 4.18
C LYS A 178 -6.73 -18.54 4.79
N ASP A 179 -6.18 -19.46 4.02
CA ASP A 179 -5.12 -20.36 4.45
C ASP A 179 -3.84 -19.57 4.78
N PHE A 180 -3.50 -18.57 3.98
CA PHE A 180 -2.36 -17.68 4.26
C PHE A 180 -2.57 -16.91 5.56
N LYS A 181 -3.76 -16.32 5.79
CA LYS A 181 -4.07 -15.55 7.01
C LYS A 181 -3.98 -16.43 8.27
N ALA A 182 -4.45 -17.68 8.20
CA ALA A 182 -4.32 -18.63 9.31
C ALA A 182 -2.84 -18.97 9.61
N ARG A 183 -2.00 -19.11 8.58
CA ARG A 183 -0.56 -19.34 8.76
C ARG A 183 0.16 -18.11 9.32
N LEU A 184 -0.26 -16.91 8.94
CA LEU A 184 0.27 -15.66 9.50
C LEU A 184 0.05 -15.56 11.01
N GLU A 185 -1.12 -15.96 11.50
CA GLU A 185 -1.45 -15.92 12.93
C GLU A 185 -0.50 -16.78 13.77
N GLY A 186 -0.06 -17.93 13.23
CA GLY A 186 0.92 -18.81 13.89
C GLY A 186 2.38 -18.38 13.72
N MET A 187 2.70 -17.53 12.74
CA MET A 187 4.07 -17.14 12.39
C MET A 187 4.47 -15.76 12.95
N LEU A 188 3.54 -14.81 12.94
CA LEU A 188 3.81 -13.44 13.35
C LEU A 188 3.83 -13.32 14.88
N SER A 189 4.66 -12.39 15.39
CA SER A 189 4.58 -12.02 16.80
C SER A 189 3.24 -11.35 17.12
N LYS A 190 2.85 -11.31 18.39
CA LYS A 190 1.63 -10.61 18.83
C LYS A 190 1.59 -9.15 18.37
N GLU A 191 2.74 -8.48 18.42
CA GLU A 191 2.87 -7.08 17.99
C GLU A 191 2.70 -6.94 16.47
N GLN A 192 3.35 -7.82 15.69
CA GLN A 192 3.23 -7.82 14.23
C GLN A 192 1.80 -8.12 13.76
N TRP A 193 1.14 -9.08 14.43
CA TRP A 193 -0.26 -9.41 14.15
C TRP A 193 -1.20 -8.25 14.48
N ALA A 194 -1.02 -7.61 15.64
CA ALA A 194 -1.82 -6.45 16.03
C ALA A 194 -1.64 -5.28 15.05
N ALA A 195 -0.41 -5.02 14.59
CA ALA A 195 -0.12 -4.00 13.59
C ALA A 195 -0.79 -4.30 12.25
N LEU A 196 -0.73 -5.56 11.79
CA LEU A 196 -1.42 -6.01 10.58
C LEU A 196 -2.93 -5.83 10.70
N ALA A 197 -3.54 -6.31 11.78
CA ALA A 197 -4.99 -6.24 11.98
C ALA A 197 -5.49 -4.79 12.01
N LYS A 198 -4.81 -3.90 12.75
CA LYS A 198 -5.15 -2.47 12.81
C LYS A 198 -5.03 -1.80 11.44
N ALA A 199 -3.98 -2.11 10.68
CA ALA A 199 -3.80 -1.56 9.34
C ALA A 199 -4.85 -2.10 8.36
N ALA A 200 -5.19 -3.39 8.44
CA ALA A 200 -6.24 -4.00 7.63
C ALA A 200 -7.61 -3.32 7.85
N GLU A 201 -7.98 -3.06 9.10
CA GLU A 201 -9.22 -2.34 9.44
C GLU A 201 -9.23 -0.92 8.85
N ALA A 202 -8.10 -0.20 8.95
CA ALA A 202 -7.97 1.14 8.39
C ALA A 202 -8.11 1.15 6.86
N GLU A 203 -7.48 0.20 6.17
CA GLU A 203 -7.57 0.04 4.72
C GLU A 203 -9.00 -0.33 4.28
N GLU A 204 -9.67 -1.23 5.00
CA GLU A 204 -11.08 -1.59 4.74
C GLU A 204 -12.02 -0.40 4.96
N ALA A 205 -11.81 0.38 6.01
CA ALA A 205 -12.59 1.60 6.27
C ALA A 205 -12.37 2.64 5.17
N ALA A 206 -11.13 2.84 4.73
CA ALA A 206 -10.79 3.74 3.63
C ALA A 206 -11.43 3.28 2.31
N ALA A 207 -11.41 1.98 2.01
CA ALA A 207 -12.05 1.41 0.83
C ALA A 207 -13.57 1.68 0.84
N LYS A 208 -14.26 1.39 1.96
CA LYS A 208 -15.70 1.64 2.12
C LYS A 208 -16.06 3.12 1.95
N ASN A 209 -15.21 4.02 2.43
CA ASN A 209 -15.42 5.47 2.29
C ASN A 209 -15.16 5.95 0.85
N SER A 210 -14.15 5.42 0.16
CA SER A 210 -13.87 5.77 -1.24
C SER A 210 -14.98 5.34 -2.21
N VAL A 211 -15.67 4.24 -1.91
CA VAL A 211 -16.83 3.77 -2.69
C VAL A 211 -18.05 4.67 -2.47
N LYS A 212 -18.25 5.21 -1.26
CA LYS A 212 -19.36 6.14 -0.97
C LYS A 212 -19.22 7.48 -1.69
N VAL A 213 -18.00 7.96 -1.90
CA VAL A 213 -17.72 9.24 -2.60
C VAL A 213 -17.90 9.12 -4.13
N LYS A 214 -17.88 7.90 -4.69
CA LYS A 214 -18.04 7.63 -6.12
C LYS A 214 -19.48 7.38 -6.59
N LYS A 215 -20.49 7.65 -5.76
CA LYS A 215 -21.88 7.68 -6.23
C LYS A 215 -22.15 9.04 -6.91
N PRO A 216 -22.45 9.09 -8.23
CA PRO A 216 -23.04 10.27 -8.86
C PRO A 216 -24.41 10.58 -8.26
#